data_AF-A0A2V9GJ48-F1
#
_entry.id   AF-A0A2V9GJ48-F1
#
_cell.length_a   1.000
_cell.length_b   1.000
_cell.length_c   1.000
_cell.angle_alpha   90.00
_cell.angle_beta   90.00
_cell.angle_gamma   90.00
#
_symmetry.space_group_name_H-M   'P 1'
#
loop_
_entity.id
_entity.type
_entity.pdbx_description
1 polymer ?
#
loop_
_entity_poly.entity_id
_entity_poly.type
_entity_poly.pdbx_seq_one_letter_code
_entity_poly.pdbx_strand_id
1 'polypeptide(L)'
;MAEAHAVETATLVKHELRLRVPFVRGKRSGQVPTKLPHSFYLEAYRLNGTGDRARLWVSMLEELTQVRSLDLLTALPWAYAIDRRQLLRTNRAWCSSCYESWRSSGRPVYEPLLWMLQVVTVCPDHRQPLDSLCPLCGRTQFVLSSKSRPGHCSRCRSWLGRVHEADIMDHHVAEHLRTAEIVADLLAASPYVGNRVRWRKTRLINSLLKFCHSHNVSLIRALADRPEQRRE
;
A
#
# COMPACT_ATOMS: atom_id res chain seq x y z
N MET A 1 14.09 -23.31 -0.94
CA MET A 1 15.35 -22.62 -0.51
C MET A 1 15.11 -21.25 0.13
N ALA A 2 14.13 -20.44 -0.29
CA ALA A 2 13.85 -19.14 0.34
C ALA A 2 13.28 -19.21 1.78
N GLU A 3 12.56 -20.28 2.14
CA GLU A 3 12.01 -20.44 3.51
C GLU A 3 13.09 -20.70 4.58
N ALA A 4 14.23 -21.30 4.21
CA ALA A 4 15.32 -21.59 5.15
C ALA A 4 16.05 -20.32 5.64
N HIS A 5 15.86 -19.19 4.96
CA HIS A 5 16.42 -17.88 5.30
C HIS A 5 15.33 -16.83 5.58
N ALA A 6 14.10 -17.25 5.88
CA ALA A 6 13.01 -16.35 6.23
C ALA A 6 13.22 -15.78 7.64
N VAL A 7 13.77 -14.57 7.72
CA VAL A 7 13.95 -13.82 8.96
C VAL A 7 12.63 -13.13 9.33
N GLU A 8 12.17 -13.25 10.58
CA GLU A 8 10.99 -12.51 11.03
C GLU A 8 11.16 -11.00 10.78
N THR A 9 10.08 -10.32 10.40
CA THR A 9 10.08 -8.85 10.24
C THR A 9 10.64 -8.16 11.50
N ALA A 10 10.35 -8.68 12.69
CA ALA A 10 10.93 -8.22 13.96
C ALA A 10 12.46 -8.23 13.95
N THR A 11 13.06 -9.30 13.44
CA THR A 11 14.51 -9.52 13.47
C THR A 11 15.22 -8.61 12.48
N LEU A 12 14.69 -8.48 11.24
CA LEU A 12 15.20 -7.52 10.25
C LEU A 12 15.10 -6.09 10.79
N VAL A 13 13.94 -5.73 11.34
CA VAL A 13 13.69 -4.40 11.88
C VAL A 13 14.59 -4.09 13.08
N LYS A 14 14.80 -5.04 13.99
CA LYS A 14 15.57 -4.84 15.22
C LYS A 14 17.08 -4.76 14.99
N HIS A 15 17.61 -5.62 14.13
CA HIS A 15 19.07 -5.80 13.99
C HIS A 15 19.64 -5.00 12.81
N GLU A 16 18.91 -4.92 11.69
CA GLU A 16 19.41 -4.24 10.49
C GLU A 16 18.88 -2.81 10.38
N LEU A 17 17.55 -2.63 10.44
CA LEU A 17 16.93 -1.34 10.12
C LEU A 17 17.00 -0.33 11.26
N ARG A 18 16.88 -0.78 12.51
CA ARG A 18 16.88 0.11 13.69
C ARG A 18 18.10 1.02 13.75
N LEU A 19 19.27 0.51 13.37
CA LEU A 19 20.53 1.26 13.41
C LEU A 19 20.59 2.38 12.36
N ARG A 20 19.79 2.27 11.30
CA ARG A 20 19.81 3.16 10.13
C ARG A 20 18.60 4.10 10.05
N VAL A 21 17.65 3.97 10.97
CA VAL A 21 16.43 4.79 11.03
C VAL A 21 16.48 5.68 12.28
N PRO A 22 17.13 6.86 12.20
CA PRO A 22 17.16 7.78 13.33
C PRO A 22 15.77 8.34 13.61
N PHE A 23 15.57 8.87 14.82
CA PHE A 23 14.37 9.64 15.09
C PHE A 23 14.27 10.82 14.12
N VAL A 24 13.09 10.99 13.53
CA VAL A 24 12.87 12.01 12.49
C VAL A 24 12.30 13.31 13.07
N ARG A 25 11.88 13.31 14.34
CA ARG A 25 11.18 14.43 15.01
C ARG A 25 11.49 14.49 16.50
N GLY A 26 11.36 15.69 17.07
CA GLY A 26 11.49 15.96 18.49
C GLY A 26 12.94 16.10 18.98
N LYS A 27 13.12 16.21 20.31
CA LYS A 27 14.42 16.47 20.95
C LYS A 27 15.52 15.43 20.66
N ARG A 28 15.15 14.26 20.12
CA ARG A 28 16.07 13.16 19.77
C ARG A 28 16.31 13.04 18.27
N SER A 29 15.88 14.03 17.47
CA SER A 29 16.07 14.02 16.01
C SER A 29 17.53 13.71 15.66
N GLY A 30 17.75 12.77 14.74
CA GLY A 30 19.10 12.30 14.35
C GLY A 30 19.70 11.20 15.23
N GLN A 31 19.16 10.92 16.43
CA GLN A 31 19.67 9.84 17.29
C GLN A 31 19.10 8.46 16.88
N VAL A 32 19.90 7.42 17.08
CA VAL A 32 19.50 6.02 16.84
C VAL A 32 18.69 5.47 18.02
N PRO A 33 17.48 4.93 17.80
CA PRO A 33 16.68 4.34 18.86
C PRO A 33 17.28 3.04 19.45
N THR A 34 17.29 2.90 20.78
CA THR A 34 17.59 1.63 21.46
C THR A 34 16.48 0.59 21.25
N LYS A 35 15.23 1.05 21.17
CA LYS A 35 14.05 0.30 20.69
C LYS A 35 13.26 1.21 19.77
N LEU A 36 12.68 0.65 18.70
CA LEU A 36 11.78 1.43 17.86
C LEU A 36 10.55 1.82 18.68
N PRO A 37 10.18 3.11 18.69
CA PRO A 37 9.03 3.57 19.44
C PRO A 37 7.74 2.99 18.84
N HIS A 38 6.68 2.87 19.65
CA HIS A 38 5.36 2.46 19.14
C HIS A 38 4.88 3.34 17.98
N SER A 39 5.24 4.63 17.99
CA SER A 39 4.97 5.57 16.90
C SER A 39 5.56 5.14 15.55
N PHE A 40 6.64 4.35 15.53
CA PHE A 40 7.18 3.79 14.30
C PHE A 40 6.14 2.94 13.57
N TYR A 41 5.50 2.02 14.27
CA TYR A 41 4.50 1.12 13.70
C TYR A 41 3.20 1.85 13.35
N LEU A 42 2.84 2.87 14.14
CA LEU A 42 1.71 3.75 13.84
C LEU A 42 1.91 4.51 12.52
N GLU A 43 3.13 4.95 12.23
CA GLU A 43 3.47 5.70 11.00
C GLU A 43 3.98 4.81 9.86
N ALA A 44 4.08 3.50 10.06
CA ALA A 44 4.70 2.59 9.09
C ALA A 44 3.92 2.50 7.77
N TYR A 45 2.63 2.84 7.77
CA TYR A 45 1.86 2.95 6.52
C TYR A 45 2.49 3.95 5.54
N ARG A 46 3.14 5.01 6.04
CA ARG A 46 3.76 6.07 5.22
C ARG A 46 4.94 5.57 4.37
N LEU A 47 5.45 4.38 4.66
CA LEU A 47 6.50 3.73 3.85
C LEU A 47 6.01 3.41 2.43
N ASN A 48 4.71 3.19 2.26
CA ASN A 48 4.08 2.92 0.97
C ASN A 48 3.62 4.19 0.24
N GLY A 49 3.94 5.38 0.76
CA GLY A 49 3.41 6.66 0.27
C GLY A 49 4.28 7.34 -0.79
N THR A 50 3.92 8.59 -1.09
CA THR A 50 4.64 9.44 -2.06
C THR A 50 5.67 10.39 -1.40
N GLY A 51 5.96 10.16 -0.12
CA GLY A 51 6.71 11.04 0.77
C GLY A 51 8.22 10.79 0.82
N ASP A 52 8.96 11.74 1.37
CA ASP A 52 10.41 11.62 1.56
C ASP A 52 10.77 10.44 2.47
N ARG A 53 9.88 10.09 3.41
CA ARG A 53 10.01 8.88 4.22
C ARG A 53 10.00 7.62 3.36
N ALA A 54 9.11 7.52 2.38
CA ALA A 54 9.09 6.37 1.47
C ALA A 54 10.38 6.33 0.63
N ARG A 55 10.83 7.48 0.08
CA ARG A 55 12.09 7.56 -0.68
C ARG A 55 13.30 7.10 0.12
N LEU A 56 13.45 7.60 1.35
CA LEU A 56 14.54 7.24 2.25
C LEU A 56 14.56 5.73 2.52
N TRP A 57 13.39 5.14 2.77
CA TRP A 57 13.27 3.72 3.06
C TRP A 57 13.53 2.84 1.86
N VAL A 58 13.04 3.22 0.68
CA VAL A 58 13.36 2.54 -0.58
C VAL A 58 14.86 2.56 -0.78
N SER A 59 15.49 3.74 -0.79
CA SER A 59 16.93 3.87 -1.00
C SER A 59 17.74 3.03 -0.01
N MET A 60 17.40 3.06 1.28
CA MET A 60 18.05 2.25 2.31
C MET A 60 17.87 0.74 2.10
N LEU A 61 16.66 0.30 1.75
CA LEU A 61 16.38 -1.12 1.53
C LEU A 61 17.08 -1.63 0.28
N GLU A 62 17.08 -0.86 -0.81
CA GLU A 62 17.79 -1.22 -2.04
C GLU A 62 19.30 -1.37 -1.79
N GLU A 63 19.89 -0.49 -1.00
CA GLU A 63 21.30 -0.59 -0.60
C GLU A 63 21.55 -1.84 0.26
N LEU A 64 20.67 -2.13 1.21
CA LEU A 64 20.81 -3.29 2.11
C LEU A 64 20.62 -4.63 1.41
N THR A 65 19.60 -4.72 0.56
CA THR A 65 19.20 -6.00 -0.06
C THR A 65 19.78 -6.18 -1.45
N GLN A 66 20.40 -5.14 -2.02
CA GLN A 66 20.86 -5.09 -3.42
C GLN A 66 19.74 -5.33 -4.44
N VAL A 67 18.47 -5.27 -4.00
CA VAL A 67 17.30 -5.34 -4.87
C VAL A 67 16.99 -3.95 -5.35
N ARG A 68 16.84 -3.75 -6.66
CA ARG A 68 16.55 -2.45 -7.27
C ARG A 68 15.06 -2.28 -7.53
N SER A 69 14.66 -1.04 -7.78
CA SER A 69 13.32 -0.64 -8.16
C SER A 69 12.25 -0.96 -7.11
N LEU A 70 12.62 -0.89 -5.83
CA LEU A 70 11.68 -1.04 -4.72
C LEU A 70 10.70 0.14 -4.63
N ASP A 71 10.98 1.26 -5.30
CA ASP A 71 10.03 2.36 -5.46
C ASP A 71 8.73 1.91 -6.14
N LEU A 72 8.80 0.94 -7.07
CA LEU A 72 7.65 0.36 -7.75
C LEU A 72 6.73 -0.46 -6.82
N LEU A 73 7.19 -0.81 -5.63
CA LEU A 73 6.38 -1.45 -4.59
C LEU A 73 5.70 -0.44 -3.65
N THR A 74 5.79 0.86 -3.97
CA THR A 74 5.21 1.97 -3.21
C THR A 74 4.42 2.91 -4.13
N ALA A 75 3.80 3.96 -3.57
CA ALA A 75 3.17 5.00 -4.38
C ALA A 75 4.17 6.03 -4.95
N LEU A 76 5.48 5.92 -4.70
CA LEU A 76 6.49 6.88 -5.16
C LEU A 76 6.45 7.24 -6.65
N PRO A 77 6.20 6.30 -7.59
CA PRO A 77 6.10 6.63 -9.02
C PRO A 77 5.03 7.71 -9.29
N TRP A 78 4.02 7.79 -8.43
CA TRP A 78 2.89 8.71 -8.56
C TRP A 78 3.01 9.97 -7.71
N ALA A 79 4.20 10.26 -7.16
CA ALA A 79 4.37 11.33 -6.19
C ALA A 79 4.02 12.75 -6.66
N TYR A 80 4.01 12.98 -7.97
CA TYR A 80 3.64 14.25 -8.58
C TYR A 80 2.17 14.31 -9.03
N ALA A 81 1.48 13.18 -9.09
CA ALA A 81 0.12 13.07 -9.60
C ALA A 81 -0.92 12.86 -8.50
N ILE A 82 -0.53 12.25 -7.38
CA ILE A 82 -1.43 11.85 -6.30
C ILE A 82 -1.10 12.61 -5.01
N ASP A 83 -2.11 13.28 -4.45
CA ASP A 83 -1.98 13.97 -3.18
C ASP A 83 -1.75 12.98 -2.02
N ARG A 84 -0.98 13.42 -1.02
CA ARG A 84 -0.62 12.60 0.14
C ARG A 84 -1.76 12.43 1.14
N ARG A 85 -2.75 13.33 1.17
CA ARG A 85 -3.80 13.36 2.18
C ARG A 85 -4.79 12.24 1.94
N GLN A 86 -5.02 11.43 2.97
CA GLN A 86 -5.98 10.30 2.95
C GLN A 86 -5.73 9.28 1.82
N LEU A 87 -4.50 9.23 1.30
CA LEU A 87 -4.12 8.26 0.28
C LEU A 87 -4.10 6.83 0.86
N LEU A 88 -3.51 6.70 2.04
CA LEU A 88 -3.17 5.42 2.64
C LEU A 88 -3.94 5.17 3.93
N ARG A 89 -4.36 3.92 4.11
CA ARG A 89 -4.94 3.42 5.35
C ARG A 89 -3.88 3.36 6.44
N THR A 90 -4.25 3.71 7.66
CA THR A 90 -3.39 3.58 8.85
C THR A 90 -3.45 2.18 9.45
N ASN A 91 -4.57 1.49 9.26
CA ASN A 91 -4.78 0.10 9.65
C ASN A 91 -4.73 -0.82 8.44
N ARG A 92 -4.22 -2.03 8.66
CA ARG A 92 -4.14 -3.09 7.66
C ARG A 92 -5.55 -3.49 7.20
N ALA A 93 -5.70 -3.65 5.89
CA ALA A 93 -6.86 -4.28 5.28
C ALA A 93 -6.41 -5.41 4.34
N TRP A 94 -7.27 -6.40 4.11
CA TRP A 94 -6.93 -7.54 3.26
C TRP A 94 -8.14 -8.19 2.62
N CYS A 95 -7.92 -8.97 1.56
CA CYS A 95 -8.92 -9.88 1.03
C CYS A 95 -8.64 -11.28 1.58
N SER A 96 -9.57 -11.80 2.38
CA SER A 96 -9.45 -13.15 2.95
C SER A 96 -9.46 -14.25 1.87
N SER A 97 -10.27 -14.10 0.82
CA SER A 97 -10.28 -15.08 -0.28
C SER A 97 -8.98 -15.04 -1.10
N CYS A 98 -8.33 -13.88 -1.27
CA CYS A 98 -7.00 -13.82 -1.91
C CYS A 98 -5.97 -14.62 -1.10
N TYR A 99 -5.94 -14.43 0.22
CA TYR A 99 -5.02 -15.22 1.06
C TYR A 99 -5.30 -16.72 0.95
N GLU A 100 -6.56 -17.13 1.01
CA GLU A 100 -6.93 -18.55 0.91
C GLU A 100 -6.58 -19.13 -0.45
N SER A 101 -6.88 -18.40 -1.53
CA SER A 101 -6.52 -18.75 -2.89
C SER A 101 -5.00 -18.91 -3.06
N TRP A 102 -4.19 -17.97 -2.57
CA TRP A 102 -2.73 -18.10 -2.65
C TRP A 102 -2.19 -19.26 -1.84
N ARG A 103 -2.69 -19.45 -0.61
CA ARG A 103 -2.27 -20.58 0.24
C ARG A 103 -2.62 -21.93 -0.39
N SER A 104 -3.86 -22.10 -0.83
CA SER A 104 -4.34 -23.36 -1.43
C SER A 104 -3.65 -23.68 -2.76
N SER A 105 -3.27 -22.66 -3.53
CA SER A 105 -2.52 -22.82 -4.79
C SER A 105 -1.00 -22.87 -4.61
N GLY A 106 -0.49 -22.86 -3.37
CA GLY A 106 0.96 -22.86 -3.10
C GLY A 106 1.69 -21.61 -3.61
N ARG A 107 0.97 -20.52 -3.87
CA ARG A 107 1.55 -19.24 -4.31
C ARG A 107 2.09 -18.46 -3.10
N PRO A 108 3.13 -17.64 -3.31
CA PRO A 108 3.61 -16.73 -2.26
C PRO A 108 2.48 -15.84 -1.73
N VAL A 109 2.32 -15.81 -0.40
CA VAL A 109 1.37 -14.92 0.27
C VAL A 109 2.06 -13.58 0.54
N TYR A 110 1.47 -12.50 0.06
CA TYR A 110 2.00 -11.14 0.23
C TYR A 110 0.89 -10.14 0.53
N GLU A 111 1.26 -8.88 0.75
CA GLU A 111 0.33 -7.76 0.94
C GLU A 111 0.38 -6.85 -0.30
N PRO A 112 -0.62 -6.88 -1.19
CA PRO A 112 -0.69 -5.95 -2.30
C PRO A 112 -0.71 -4.49 -1.85
N LEU A 113 0.04 -3.63 -2.54
CA LEU A 113 -0.04 -2.17 -2.38
C LEU A 113 -1.47 -1.65 -2.60
N LEU A 114 -2.25 -2.32 -3.44
CA LEU A 114 -3.66 -2.00 -3.69
C LEU A 114 -4.48 -1.91 -2.39
N TRP A 115 -4.30 -2.85 -1.45
CA TRP A 115 -5.06 -2.88 -0.19
C TRP A 115 -4.66 -1.78 0.79
N MET A 116 -3.52 -1.11 0.55
CA MET A 116 -3.05 0.00 1.36
C MET A 116 -3.76 1.31 1.05
N LEU A 117 -4.36 1.42 -0.14
CA LEU A 117 -5.02 2.64 -0.59
C LEU A 117 -6.39 2.77 0.07
N GLN A 118 -6.67 3.93 0.67
CA GLN A 118 -7.89 4.14 1.45
C GLN A 118 -9.15 3.98 0.58
N VAL A 119 -9.08 4.46 -0.66
CA VAL A 119 -10.17 4.41 -1.64
C VAL A 119 -10.56 2.98 -2.05
N VAL A 120 -9.65 2.01 -1.92
CA VAL A 120 -9.90 0.62 -2.30
C VAL A 120 -10.55 -0.11 -1.13
N THR A 121 -11.87 -0.22 -1.14
CA THR A 121 -12.65 -0.91 -0.09
C THR A 121 -13.08 -2.32 -0.49
N VAL A 122 -13.00 -2.66 -1.77
CA VAL A 122 -13.41 -3.94 -2.35
C VAL A 122 -12.20 -4.57 -3.06
N CYS A 123 -12.07 -5.90 -2.97
CA CYS A 123 -11.10 -6.66 -3.75
C CYS A 123 -11.61 -6.83 -5.19
N PRO A 124 -10.84 -6.44 -6.22
CA PRO A 124 -11.27 -6.61 -7.60
C PRO A 124 -11.30 -8.08 -8.03
N ASP A 125 -10.39 -8.91 -7.52
CA ASP A 125 -10.29 -10.33 -7.88
C ASP A 125 -11.47 -11.17 -7.35
N HIS A 126 -11.92 -10.87 -6.12
CA HIS A 126 -12.95 -11.66 -5.42
C HIS A 126 -14.26 -10.89 -5.20
N ARG A 127 -14.32 -9.64 -5.66
CA ARG A 127 -15.52 -8.76 -5.64
C ARG A 127 -16.21 -8.67 -4.28
N GLN A 128 -15.42 -8.59 -3.23
CA GLN A 128 -15.91 -8.55 -1.85
C GLN A 128 -15.23 -7.42 -1.07
N PRO A 129 -15.87 -6.91 0.01
CA PRO A 129 -15.23 -5.96 0.91
C PRO A 129 -13.90 -6.48 1.47
N LEU A 130 -12.93 -5.59 1.62
CA LEU A 130 -11.70 -5.90 2.33
C LEU A 130 -11.96 -5.97 3.84
N ASP A 131 -11.43 -7.01 4.46
CA ASP A 131 -11.40 -7.19 5.90
C ASP A 131 -10.44 -6.20 6.57
N SER A 132 -10.76 -5.78 7.79
CA SER A 132 -9.88 -4.97 8.65
C SER A 132 -9.79 -5.47 10.10
N LEU A 133 -10.63 -6.45 10.46
CA LEU A 133 -10.71 -7.05 11.78
C LEU A 133 -10.33 -8.53 11.68
N CYS A 134 -9.53 -9.00 12.64
CA CYS A 134 -9.26 -10.42 12.74
C CYS A 134 -10.53 -11.18 13.12
N PRO A 135 -10.96 -12.22 12.39
CA PRO A 135 -12.18 -12.96 12.69
C PRO A 135 -12.11 -13.72 14.03
N LEU A 136 -10.89 -14.03 14.52
CA LEU A 136 -10.67 -14.81 15.73
C LEU A 136 -10.51 -13.96 16.99
N CYS A 137 -9.87 -12.79 16.90
CA CYS A 137 -9.64 -11.94 18.08
C CYS A 137 -10.32 -10.55 18.01
N GLY A 138 -10.99 -10.23 16.91
CA GLY A 138 -11.73 -8.97 16.73
C GLY A 138 -10.86 -7.70 16.64
N ARG A 139 -9.53 -7.83 16.64
CA ARG A 139 -8.62 -6.65 16.68
C ARG A 139 -8.22 -6.18 15.29
N THR A 140 -8.12 -4.87 15.14
CA THR A 140 -7.40 -4.22 14.05
C THR A 140 -5.89 -4.43 14.18
N GLN A 141 -5.17 -4.19 13.09
CA GLN A 141 -3.72 -4.37 13.03
C GLN A 141 -3.10 -3.17 12.32
N PHE A 142 -1.91 -2.76 12.76
CA PHE A 142 -1.11 -1.84 11.97
C PHE A 142 -0.65 -2.51 10.67
N VAL A 143 -0.43 -1.68 9.66
CA VAL A 143 0.11 -2.09 8.36
C VAL A 143 1.41 -2.87 8.51
N LEU A 144 2.27 -2.42 9.42
CA LEU A 144 3.49 -3.09 9.79
C LEU A 144 3.63 -3.11 11.31
N SER A 145 4.09 -4.25 11.82
CA SER A 145 4.42 -4.53 13.20
C SER A 145 5.58 -5.53 13.25
N SER A 146 6.28 -5.63 14.37
CA SER A 146 7.33 -6.64 14.56
C SER A 146 6.82 -8.07 14.32
N LYS A 147 5.56 -8.34 14.67
CA LYS A 147 4.92 -9.65 14.53
C LYS A 147 4.19 -9.84 13.19
N SER A 148 4.44 -8.99 12.20
CA SER A 148 3.77 -9.10 10.90
C SER A 148 4.22 -10.34 10.17
N ARG A 149 3.26 -11.06 9.63
CA ARG A 149 3.46 -12.18 8.73
C ARG A 149 2.29 -12.16 7.74
N PRO A 150 2.54 -12.15 6.42
CA PRO A 150 1.46 -12.15 5.44
C PRO A 150 0.44 -13.25 5.71
N GLY A 151 -0.85 -12.90 5.58
CA GLY A 151 -1.96 -13.81 5.85
C GLY A 151 -2.20 -14.17 7.32
N HIS A 152 -1.43 -13.65 8.28
CA HIS A 152 -1.59 -13.99 9.71
C HIS A 152 -1.88 -12.76 10.57
N CYS A 153 -2.64 -12.94 11.65
CA CYS A 153 -2.87 -11.91 12.64
C CYS A 153 -1.58 -11.62 13.43
N SER A 154 -1.13 -10.37 13.47
CA SER A 154 0.01 -9.91 14.28
C SER A 154 -0.22 -10.01 15.80
N ARG A 155 -1.47 -10.23 16.24
CA ARG A 155 -1.86 -10.37 17.66
C ARG A 155 -1.99 -11.83 18.07
N CYS A 156 -2.98 -12.55 17.54
CA CYS A 156 -3.28 -13.94 17.91
C CYS A 156 -2.62 -14.98 17.00
N ARG A 157 -1.89 -14.56 15.95
CA ARG A 157 -1.21 -15.44 14.98
C ARG A 157 -2.12 -16.35 14.15
N SER A 158 -3.45 -16.23 14.28
CA SER A 158 -4.38 -16.99 13.44
C SER A 158 -4.21 -16.65 11.96
N TRP A 159 -4.48 -17.62 11.10
CA TRP A 159 -4.65 -17.40 9.66
C TRP A 159 -5.83 -16.46 9.41
N LEU A 160 -5.71 -15.59 8.41
CA LEU A 160 -6.70 -14.58 8.03
C LEU A 160 -7.43 -14.91 6.73
N GLY A 161 -6.99 -15.93 6.00
CA GLY A 161 -7.66 -16.40 4.80
C GLY A 161 -8.92 -17.21 5.14
N ARG A 162 -9.94 -16.99 4.34
CA ARG A 162 -11.23 -17.69 4.37
C ARG A 162 -11.95 -17.42 3.05
N VAL A 163 -12.78 -18.35 2.63
CA VAL A 163 -13.65 -18.15 1.46
C VAL A 163 -14.93 -17.49 1.95
N HIS A 164 -15.32 -16.39 1.33
CA HIS A 164 -16.66 -15.84 1.48
C HIS A 164 -17.58 -16.43 0.42
N GLU A 165 -18.79 -16.78 0.82
CA GLU A 165 -19.88 -17.07 -0.10
C GLU A 165 -20.35 -15.73 -0.70
N ALA A 166 -20.46 -15.68 -2.03
CA ALA A 166 -20.80 -14.45 -2.74
C ALA A 166 -22.29 -14.15 -2.54
N ASP A 167 -22.60 -13.20 -1.66
CA ASP A 167 -23.95 -12.64 -1.57
C ASP A 167 -24.28 -11.75 -2.77
N ILE A 168 -25.58 -11.62 -3.05
CA ILE A 168 -26.15 -10.88 -4.18
C ILE A 168 -25.60 -9.45 -4.21
N MET A 169 -25.00 -9.09 -5.35
CA MET A 169 -24.20 -7.87 -5.51
C MET A 169 -25.07 -6.60 -5.52
N ASP A 170 -24.96 -5.78 -4.48
CA ASP A 170 -25.60 -4.47 -4.36
C ASP A 170 -24.99 -3.46 -5.37
N HIS A 171 -25.80 -2.54 -5.91
CA HIS A 171 -25.36 -1.45 -6.79
C HIS A 171 -24.21 -0.62 -6.18
N HIS A 172 -24.20 -0.43 -4.86
CA HIS A 172 -23.10 0.28 -4.19
C HIS A 172 -21.76 -0.47 -4.34
N VAL A 173 -21.77 -1.80 -4.28
CA VAL A 173 -20.56 -2.64 -4.45
C VAL A 173 -19.97 -2.50 -5.86
N ALA A 174 -20.81 -2.31 -6.89
CA ALA A 174 -20.36 -2.17 -8.27
C ALA A 174 -19.51 -0.91 -8.51
N GLU A 175 -19.82 0.21 -7.85
CA GLU A 175 -19.04 1.44 -7.95
C GLU A 175 -17.67 1.31 -7.25
N HIS A 176 -17.68 0.72 -6.05
CA HIS A 176 -16.45 0.43 -5.31
C HIS A 176 -15.54 -0.57 -6.04
N LEU A 177 -16.12 -1.54 -6.74
CA LEU A 177 -15.39 -2.47 -7.59
C LEU A 177 -14.69 -1.75 -8.75
N ARG A 178 -15.41 -0.93 -9.51
CA ARG A 178 -14.81 -0.13 -10.60
C ARG A 178 -13.67 0.76 -10.10
N THR A 179 -13.85 1.37 -8.93
CA THR A 179 -12.80 2.17 -8.30
C THR A 179 -11.55 1.33 -8.03
N ALA A 180 -11.71 0.12 -7.49
CA ALA A 180 -10.59 -0.78 -7.21
C ALA A 180 -9.85 -1.22 -8.48
N GLU A 181 -10.59 -1.55 -9.54
CA GLU A 181 -10.02 -1.93 -10.85
C GLU A 181 -9.19 -0.80 -11.46
N ILE A 182 -9.75 0.42 -11.48
CA ILE A 182 -9.08 1.61 -11.99
C ILE A 182 -7.77 1.89 -11.23
N VAL A 183 -7.79 1.76 -9.91
CA VAL A 183 -6.60 1.93 -9.08
C VAL A 183 -5.58 0.82 -9.32
N ALA A 184 -6.03 -0.42 -9.54
CA ALA A 184 -5.15 -1.53 -9.89
C ALA A 184 -4.43 -1.27 -11.23
N ASP A 185 -5.15 -0.81 -12.26
CA ASP A 185 -4.58 -0.42 -13.55
C ASP A 185 -3.56 0.73 -13.40
N LEU A 186 -3.88 1.72 -12.57
CA LEU A 186 -2.97 2.81 -12.25
C LEU A 186 -1.67 2.28 -11.63
N LEU A 187 -1.76 1.41 -10.62
CA LEU A 187 -0.58 0.83 -9.98
C LEU A 187 0.22 -0.05 -10.97
N ALA A 188 -0.45 -0.80 -11.84
CA ALA A 188 0.21 -1.60 -12.87
C ALA A 188 0.99 -0.73 -13.88
N ALA A 189 0.55 0.51 -14.11
CA ALA A 189 1.22 1.46 -14.99
C ALA A 189 2.46 2.14 -14.37
N SER A 190 2.76 1.90 -13.09
CA SER A 190 3.86 2.55 -12.35
C SER A 190 5.24 2.51 -13.05
N PRO A 191 5.68 1.40 -13.67
CA PRO A 191 6.98 1.35 -14.35
C PRO A 191 7.12 2.34 -15.52
N TYR A 192 6.00 2.79 -16.09
CA TYR A 192 5.97 3.64 -17.29
C TYR A 192 5.85 5.13 -16.98
N VAL A 193 5.87 5.52 -15.70
CA VAL A 193 5.70 6.92 -15.26
C VAL A 193 7.01 7.73 -15.40
N GLY A 194 8.15 7.06 -15.62
CA GLY A 194 9.48 7.68 -15.72
C GLY A 194 9.69 8.58 -16.96
N ASN A 195 10.17 9.81 -16.71
CA ASN A 195 10.50 10.91 -17.63
C ASN A 195 9.33 11.65 -18.31
N ARG A 196 8.82 12.68 -17.59
CA ARG A 196 7.85 13.71 -18.04
C ARG A 196 6.66 13.11 -18.79
N VAL A 197 5.71 12.55 -18.06
CA VAL A 197 4.42 12.19 -18.64
C VAL A 197 3.75 13.44 -19.23
N ARG A 198 3.83 13.58 -20.56
CA ARG A 198 2.87 14.39 -21.33
C ARG A 198 1.62 13.55 -21.45
N TRP A 199 0.65 13.77 -20.55
CA TRP A 199 -0.64 13.08 -20.41
C TRP A 199 -1.60 13.21 -21.61
N ARG A 200 -1.11 13.23 -22.86
CA ARG A 200 -1.91 13.51 -24.05
C ARG A 200 -2.46 12.26 -24.76
N LYS A 201 -2.05 11.03 -24.42
CA LYS A 201 -2.34 9.86 -25.29
C LYS A 201 -2.82 8.56 -24.62
N THR A 202 -3.10 8.52 -23.32
CA THR A 202 -3.61 7.27 -22.71
C THR A 202 -5.13 7.34 -22.58
N ARG A 203 -5.87 6.47 -23.29
CA ARG A 203 -7.35 6.40 -23.20
C ARG A 203 -7.85 6.20 -21.77
N LEU A 204 -7.07 5.51 -20.94
CA LEU A 204 -7.31 5.30 -19.51
C LEU A 204 -7.40 6.61 -18.70
N ILE A 205 -6.64 7.65 -19.07
CA ILE A 205 -6.62 8.93 -18.34
C ILE A 205 -7.97 9.65 -18.44
N ASN A 206 -8.63 9.61 -19.59
CA ASN A 206 -9.92 10.30 -19.75
C ASN A 206 -11.02 9.62 -18.92
N SER A 207 -10.97 8.29 -18.78
CA SER A 207 -11.88 7.56 -17.89
C SER A 207 -11.57 7.81 -16.42
N LEU A 208 -10.28 7.82 -16.05
CA LEU A 208 -9.77 8.17 -14.71
C LEU A 208 -10.15 9.60 -14.28
N LEU A 209 -9.94 10.58 -15.15
CA LEU A 209 -10.26 11.99 -14.91
C LEU A 209 -11.77 12.20 -14.76
N LYS A 210 -12.58 11.62 -15.66
CA LYS A 210 -14.05 11.70 -15.57
C LYS A 210 -14.56 11.10 -14.26
N PHE A 211 -14.00 9.97 -13.83
CA PHE A 211 -14.38 9.29 -12.59
C PHE A 211 -13.99 10.10 -11.34
N CYS A 212 -12.78 10.65 -11.29
CA CYS A 212 -12.33 11.47 -10.17
C CYS A 212 -13.10 12.78 -10.06
N HIS A 213 -13.52 13.36 -11.19
CA HIS A 213 -14.42 14.53 -11.21
C HIS A 213 -15.82 14.20 -10.67
N SER A 214 -16.37 13.01 -10.94
CA SER A 214 -17.73 12.66 -10.50
C SER A 214 -17.83 12.18 -9.05
N HIS A 215 -16.77 11.62 -8.47
CA HIS A 215 -16.80 11.04 -7.12
C HIS A 215 -15.99 11.83 -6.07
N ASN A 216 -15.55 13.05 -6.42
CA ASN A 216 -14.82 13.96 -5.53
C ASN A 216 -13.63 13.30 -4.83
N VAL A 217 -12.97 12.37 -5.53
CA VAL A 217 -11.81 11.64 -4.99
C VAL A 217 -10.60 12.56 -5.14
N SER A 218 -10.05 13.00 -4.01
CA SER A 218 -8.86 13.87 -3.93
C SER A 218 -7.61 13.31 -4.62
N LEU A 219 -7.63 12.05 -5.06
CA LEU A 219 -6.52 11.32 -5.67
C LEU A 219 -5.98 11.95 -6.97
N ILE A 220 -6.78 12.73 -7.70
CA ILE A 220 -6.39 13.23 -9.04
C ILE A 220 -6.68 14.74 -9.19
N ARG A 221 -6.58 15.54 -8.12
CA ARG A 221 -6.69 17.01 -8.31
C ARG A 221 -5.53 17.57 -9.17
N ALA A 222 -4.37 16.91 -9.15
CA ALA A 222 -3.17 17.36 -9.89
C ALA A 222 -3.12 16.96 -11.38
N LEU A 223 -3.87 15.95 -11.85
CA LEU A 223 -3.95 15.67 -13.30
C LEU A 223 -5.06 16.48 -14.00
N ALA A 224 -6.01 17.03 -13.23
CA ALA A 224 -7.08 17.87 -13.74
C ALA A 224 -6.64 19.33 -13.98
N ASP A 225 -5.65 19.82 -13.23
CA ASP A 225 -5.03 21.12 -13.49
C ASP A 225 -4.19 21.03 -14.78
N ARG A 226 -4.84 21.39 -15.89
CA ARG A 226 -4.15 21.71 -17.14
C ARG A 226 -3.13 22.79 -16.82
N PRO A 227 -1.83 22.63 -17.14
CA PRO A 227 -0.97 23.80 -17.20
C PRO A 227 -1.53 24.66 -18.33
N GLU A 228 -2.29 25.69 -17.97
CA GLU A 228 -2.56 26.79 -18.87
C GLU A 228 -1.21 27.25 -19.41
N GLN A 229 -1.13 27.26 -20.74
CA GLN A 229 0.01 27.81 -21.45
C GLN A 229 0.23 29.23 -20.91
N ARG A 230 1.30 29.45 -20.13
CA ARG A 230 1.92 30.77 -20.11
C ARG A 230 2.40 31.02 -21.54
N ARG A 231 1.54 31.68 -22.32
CA ARG A 231 1.94 32.38 -23.52
C ARG A 231 2.59 33.68 -23.05
N GLU A 232 3.84 33.84 -23.46
CA GLU A 232 4.48 35.15 -23.63
C GLU A 232 3.64 36.02 -24.57
#